data_AF-A0A1H9AY93-F1
#
_entry.id   AF-A0A1H9AY93-F1
#
_cell.length_a   1.000
_cell.length_b   1.000
_cell.length_c   1.000
_cell.angle_alpha   90.00
_cell.angle_beta   90.00
_cell.angle_gamma   90.00
#
_symmetry.space_group_name_H-M   'P 1'
#
loop_
_entity.id
_entity.type
_entity.pdbx_description
1 polymer ?
#
loop_
_entity_poly.entity_id
_entity_poly.type
_entity_poly.pdbx_seq_one_letter_code
_entity_poly.pdbx_strand_id
1 'polypeptide(L)'
;MKYMLVSYGGSQEDWEGLAAWSDEDMHRMIAYMRDLDAELRASGELLQSEGLSGPARAFVVRGSDDGPVVVDGPFAESKEVIAGYWVVDVDSHDRLLEIARKASACPGPGGKLLNQPIEVHPIMGAPDVDSETLAPYEK
;
A
#
# COMPACT_ATOMS: atom_id res chain seq x y z
N MET A 1 10.54 7.60 -12.95
CA MET A 1 9.08 7.87 -12.93
C MET A 1 8.52 7.43 -11.59
N LYS A 2 7.65 8.23 -10.97
CA LYS A 2 7.16 7.99 -9.61
C LYS A 2 5.86 7.20 -9.58
N TYR A 3 5.77 6.22 -8.69
CA TYR A 3 4.60 5.39 -8.51
C TYR A 3 4.30 5.18 -7.03
N MET A 4 3.02 5.08 -6.70
CA MET A 4 2.54 4.57 -5.42
C MET A 4 2.06 3.13 -5.62
N LEU A 5 2.57 2.21 -4.80
CA LEU A 5 2.15 0.82 -4.73
C LEU A 5 1.41 0.63 -3.41
N VAL A 6 0.16 0.20 -3.46
CA VAL A 6 -0.69 0.00 -2.27
C VAL A 6 -0.90 -1.49 -2.08
N SER A 7 -0.58 -2.00 -0.89
CA SER A 7 -0.85 -3.39 -0.51
C SER A 7 -2.11 -3.50 0.33
N TYR A 8 -2.82 -4.60 0.14
CA TYR A 8 -4.05 -4.90 0.89
C TYR A 8 -3.86 -6.09 1.82
N GLY A 9 -4.32 -5.93 3.07
CA GLY A 9 -4.23 -6.92 4.15
C GLY A 9 -5.36 -7.96 4.15
N GLY A 10 -6.11 -8.09 3.05
CA GLY A 10 -7.35 -8.87 3.03
C GLY A 10 -8.49 -8.13 3.73
N SER A 11 -9.38 -8.83 4.40
CA SER A 11 -10.51 -8.28 5.12
C SER A 11 -10.20 -7.81 6.54
N GLN A 12 -11.18 -7.20 7.21
CA GLN A 12 -11.06 -6.88 8.62
C GLN A 12 -10.82 -8.15 9.47
N GLU A 13 -11.49 -9.26 9.13
CA GLU A 13 -11.29 -10.55 9.79
C GLU A 13 -9.86 -11.07 9.59
N ASP A 14 -9.30 -10.91 8.38
CA ASP A 14 -7.91 -11.29 8.10
C ASP A 14 -6.92 -10.46 8.93
N TRP A 15 -7.17 -9.15 9.09
CA TRP A 15 -6.38 -8.27 9.95
C TRP A 15 -6.43 -8.69 11.42
N GLU A 16 -7.62 -8.97 11.94
CA GLU A 16 -7.81 -9.46 13.31
C GLU A 16 -7.13 -10.82 13.51
N GLY A 17 -7.14 -11.66 12.46
CA GLY A 17 -6.46 -12.94 12.40
C GLY A 17 -4.93 -12.87 12.43
N LEU A 18 -4.32 -11.72 12.09
CA LEU A 18 -2.86 -11.56 12.20
C LEU A 18 -2.36 -11.75 13.63
N ALA A 19 -3.16 -11.39 14.64
CA ALA A 19 -2.82 -11.60 16.04
C ALA A 19 -2.72 -13.09 16.43
N ALA A 20 -3.28 -13.99 15.60
CA ALA A 20 -3.20 -15.43 15.80
C ALA A 20 -2.00 -16.08 15.08
N TRP A 21 -1.21 -15.30 14.32
CA TRP A 21 -0.01 -15.83 13.66
C TRP A 21 1.09 -16.13 14.67
N SER A 22 1.96 -17.07 14.31
CA SER A 22 3.12 -17.37 15.15
C SER A 22 4.11 -16.21 15.14
N ASP A 23 4.87 -16.06 16.23
CA ASP A 23 5.97 -15.09 16.29
C ASP A 23 6.95 -15.30 15.13
N GLU A 24 7.22 -16.56 14.76
CA GLU A 24 8.12 -16.88 13.64
C GLU A 24 7.59 -16.33 12.31
N ASP A 25 6.31 -16.54 12.01
CA ASP A 25 5.69 -16.05 10.78
C ASP A 25 5.65 -14.53 10.74
N MET A 26 5.31 -13.88 11.87
CA MET A 26 5.33 -12.42 11.98
C MET A 26 6.73 -11.85 11.75
N HIS A 27 7.76 -12.44 12.36
CA HIS A 27 9.15 -12.03 12.14
C HIS A 27 9.58 -12.23 10.68
N ARG A 28 9.18 -13.34 10.06
CA ARG A 28 9.49 -13.64 8.65
C ARG A 28 8.87 -12.61 7.71
N MET A 29 7.59 -12.28 7.91
CA MET A 29 6.87 -11.26 7.14
C MET A 29 7.54 -9.89 7.28
N ILE A 30 7.82 -9.47 8.52
CA ILE A 30 8.44 -8.16 8.81
C ILE A 30 9.86 -8.08 8.24
N ALA A 31 10.66 -9.13 8.40
CA ALA A 31 12.02 -9.18 7.86
C ALA A 31 12.00 -9.06 6.33
N TYR A 32 11.11 -9.78 5.65
CA TYR A 32 10.98 -9.72 4.21
C TYR A 32 10.64 -8.31 3.71
N MET A 33 9.69 -7.62 4.34
CA MET A 33 9.36 -6.23 3.98
C MET A 33 10.53 -5.28 4.24
N ARG A 34 11.25 -5.45 5.34
CA ARG A 34 12.46 -4.66 5.64
C ARG A 34 13.57 -4.88 4.63
N ASP A 35 13.77 -6.11 4.17
CA ASP A 35 14.77 -6.44 3.16
C ASP A 35 14.42 -5.81 1.81
N LEU A 36 13.14 -5.82 1.41
CA LEU A 36 12.66 -5.11 0.22
C LEU A 36 12.93 -3.60 0.35
N ASP A 37 12.56 -2.99 1.47
CA ASP A 37 12.82 -1.56 1.72
C ASP A 37 14.31 -1.24 1.70
N ALA A 38 15.16 -2.13 2.23
CA ALA A 38 16.61 -1.97 2.21
C ALA A 38 17.18 -2.07 0.79
N GLU A 39 16.71 -3.02 -0.02
CA GLU A 39 17.06 -3.15 -1.44
C GLU A 39 16.73 -1.85 -2.20
N LEU A 40 15.49 -1.39 -2.09
CA LEU A 40 15.00 -0.20 -2.82
C LEU A 40 15.66 1.09 -2.33
N ARG A 41 16.01 1.17 -1.05
CA ARG A 41 16.76 2.32 -0.51
C ARG A 41 18.20 2.31 -1.02
N ALA A 42 18.84 1.14 -1.09
CA ALA A 42 20.21 1.01 -1.57
C ALA A 42 20.34 1.33 -3.07
N SER A 43 19.33 1.04 -3.87
CA SER A 43 19.26 1.42 -5.29
C SER A 43 18.86 2.88 -5.51
N GLY A 44 18.38 3.58 -4.48
CA GLY A 44 17.87 4.95 -4.60
C GLY A 44 16.45 5.03 -5.17
N GLU A 45 15.77 3.90 -5.33
CA GLU A 45 14.42 3.81 -5.90
C GLU A 45 13.33 4.10 -4.86
N LEU A 46 13.59 3.91 -3.56
CA LEU A 46 12.61 4.16 -2.50
C LEU A 46 12.53 5.63 -2.11
N LEU A 47 11.35 6.23 -2.31
CA LEU A 47 11.05 7.57 -1.81
C LEU A 47 10.42 7.53 -0.41
N GLN A 48 9.47 6.61 -0.19
CA GLN A 48 8.78 6.44 1.10
C GLN A 48 8.14 5.05 1.18
N SER A 49 8.05 4.48 2.38
CA SER A 49 7.26 3.26 2.63
C SER A 49 6.75 3.29 4.07
N GLU A 50 5.50 2.87 4.28
CA GLU A 50 4.93 2.73 5.62
C GLU A 50 3.93 1.59 5.68
N GLY A 51 3.94 0.87 6.79
CA GLY A 51 2.84 -0.01 7.19
C GLY A 51 1.76 0.82 7.90
N LEU A 52 0.50 0.59 7.56
CA LEU A 52 -0.62 1.29 8.17
C LEU A 52 -1.23 0.49 9.31
N SER A 53 -1.92 1.18 10.21
CA SER A 53 -2.72 0.52 11.25
C SER A 53 -3.92 -0.19 10.65
N GLY A 54 -4.39 -1.25 11.32
CA GLY A 54 -5.62 -1.95 10.93
C GLY A 54 -6.87 -1.06 10.92
N PRO A 55 -7.95 -1.52 10.25
CA PRO A 55 -9.15 -0.74 9.95
C PRO A 55 -9.87 -0.18 11.19
N ALA A 56 -9.75 -0.85 12.34
CA ALA A 56 -10.32 -0.41 13.62
C ALA A 56 -9.73 0.92 14.14
N ARG A 57 -8.58 1.37 13.61
CA ARG A 57 -7.98 2.67 13.92
C ARG A 57 -8.12 3.68 12.79
N ALA A 58 -8.69 3.27 11.65
CA ALA A 58 -8.98 4.18 10.55
C ALA A 58 -10.24 5.00 10.87
N PHE A 59 -10.30 6.21 10.34
CA PHE A 59 -11.47 7.07 10.40
C PHE A 59 -11.49 7.97 9.17
N VAL A 60 -12.69 8.36 8.75
CA VAL A 60 -12.95 9.28 7.65
C VAL A 60 -13.30 10.64 8.21
N VAL A 61 -12.68 11.68 7.67
CA VAL A 61 -13.05 13.07 7.96
C VAL A 61 -13.60 13.72 6.69
N ARG A 62 -14.78 14.32 6.78
CA ARG A 62 -15.36 15.17 5.73
C ARG A 62 -15.48 16.59 6.23
N GLY A 63 -15.05 17.56 5.43
CA GLY A 63 -15.32 18.96 5.71
C GLY A 63 -16.79 19.31 5.51
N SER A 64 -17.33 20.19 6.34
CA SER A 64 -18.61 20.86 6.13
C SER A 64 -18.52 22.31 6.61
N ASP A 65 -19.45 23.16 6.18
CA ASP A 65 -19.48 24.58 6.57
C ASP A 65 -19.63 24.77 8.10
N ASP A 66 -20.24 23.78 8.77
CA ASP A 66 -20.46 23.77 10.22
C ASP A 66 -19.32 23.05 11.00
N GLY A 67 -18.27 22.59 10.31
CA GLY A 67 -17.12 21.89 10.89
C GLY A 67 -16.87 20.47 10.33
N PRO A 68 -15.86 19.74 10.84
CA PRO A 68 -15.55 18.40 10.34
C PRO A 68 -16.54 17.35 10.84
N VAL A 69 -17.02 16.51 9.94
CA VAL A 69 -17.76 15.28 10.26
C VAL A 69 -16.78 14.11 10.26
N VAL A 70 -16.67 13.41 11.38
CA VAL A 70 -15.78 12.26 11.56
C VAL A 70 -16.62 10.98 11.64
N VAL A 71 -16.22 9.96 10.89
CA VAL A 71 -16.85 8.64 10.86
C VAL A 71 -15.78 7.59 11.08
N ASP A 72 -15.99 6.69 12.04
CA ASP A 72 -15.04 5.61 12.32
C ASP A 72 -14.99 4.59 11.16
N GLY A 73 -13.82 3.99 10.98
CA GLY A 73 -13.56 3.00 9.94
C GLY A 73 -13.00 3.58 8.64
N PRO A 74 -12.68 2.72 7.66
CA PRO A 74 -12.21 3.13 6.34
C PRO A 74 -13.32 3.78 5.51
N PHE A 75 -12.94 4.60 4.52
CA PHE A 75 -13.88 5.25 3.60
C PHE A 75 -14.61 4.26 2.68
N ALA A 76 -13.87 3.31 2.11
CA ALA A 76 -14.46 2.30 1.26
C ALA A 76 -15.13 1.25 2.14
N GLU A 77 -16.39 0.92 1.85
CA GLU A 77 -17.03 -0.33 2.30
C GLU A 77 -16.46 -1.54 1.51
N SER A 78 -15.16 -1.53 1.23
CA SER A 78 -14.49 -2.62 0.53
C SER A 78 -14.30 -3.78 1.49
N LYS A 79 -14.38 -5.00 0.92
CA LYS A 79 -13.97 -6.20 1.64
C LYS A 79 -12.48 -6.23 1.93
N GLU A 80 -11.69 -5.44 1.23
CA GLU A 80 -10.24 -5.40 1.36
C GLU A 80 -9.76 -4.09 1.99
N VAL A 81 -8.79 -4.20 2.89
CA VAL A 81 -8.26 -3.11 3.71
C VAL A 81 -6.82 -2.81 3.32
N ILE A 82 -6.43 -1.54 3.32
CA ILE A 82 -5.05 -1.17 3.01
C ILE A 82 -4.15 -1.58 4.18
N ALA A 83 -3.08 -2.31 3.90
CA ALA A 83 -2.07 -2.74 4.88
C ALA A 83 -0.85 -1.81 4.89
N GLY A 84 -0.50 -1.21 3.76
CA GLY A 84 0.67 -0.37 3.63
C GLY A 84 0.86 0.14 2.21
N TYR A 85 1.92 0.91 2.01
CA TYR A 85 2.29 1.40 0.70
C TYR A 85 3.79 1.59 0.54
N TRP A 86 4.21 1.64 -0.72
CA TRP A 86 5.52 2.11 -1.16
C TRP A 86 5.33 3.26 -2.16
N VAL A 87 6.21 4.24 -2.09
CA VAL A 87 6.39 5.25 -3.12
C VAL A 87 7.79 5.07 -3.69
N VAL A 88 7.86 4.79 -4.99
CA VAL A 88 9.12 4.49 -5.69
C VAL A 88 9.33 5.40 -6.88
N ASP A 89 10.59 5.67 -7.21
CA ASP A 89 11.01 6.34 -8.45
C ASP A 89 11.87 5.37 -9.25
N VAL A 90 11.36 4.91 -10.40
CA VAL A 90 12.00 3.87 -11.21
C VAL A 90 12.08 4.27 -12.68
N ASP A 91 13.13 3.83 -13.35
CA ASP A 91 13.42 4.20 -14.74
C ASP A 91 12.74 3.31 -15.79
N SER A 92 12.11 2.22 -15.38
CA SER A 92 11.44 1.30 -16.30
C SER A 92 10.17 0.65 -15.73
N HIS A 93 9.25 0.32 -16.63
CA HIS A 93 8.03 -0.42 -16.29
C HIS A 93 8.36 -1.84 -15.81
N ASP A 94 9.35 -2.51 -16.39
CA ASP A 94 9.74 -3.86 -15.97
C ASP A 94 10.23 -3.87 -14.52
N ARG A 95 11.00 -2.86 -14.11
CA ARG A 95 11.44 -2.72 -12.72
C ARG A 95 10.26 -2.47 -11.78
N LEU A 96 9.31 -1.63 -12.17
CA LEU A 96 8.06 -1.43 -11.42
C LEU A 96 7.32 -2.75 -11.18
N LEU A 97 7.18 -3.58 -12.23
CA LEU A 97 6.53 -4.89 -12.13
C LEU A 97 7.30 -5.86 -11.22
N GLU A 98 8.64 -5.82 -11.25
CA GLU A 98 9.46 -6.62 -10.34
C GLU A 98 9.21 -6.25 -8.88
N ILE A 99 9.18 -4.95 -8.57
CA ILE A 99 8.93 -4.44 -7.22
C ILE A 99 7.54 -4.84 -6.75
N ALA A 100 6.51 -4.62 -7.58
CA ALA A 100 5.13 -5.01 -7.27
C ALA A 100 5.02 -6.54 -7.03
N ARG A 101 5.71 -7.35 -7.84
CA ARG A 101 5.74 -8.81 -7.65
C ARG A 101 6.41 -9.19 -6.32
N LYS A 102 7.50 -8.54 -5.93
CA LYS A 102 8.17 -8.78 -4.64
C LYS A 102 7.26 -8.40 -3.47
N ALA A 103 6.63 -7.23 -3.53
CA ALA A 103 5.67 -6.78 -2.51
C ALA A 103 4.49 -7.77 -2.37
N SER A 104 3.95 -8.26 -3.49
CA SER A 104 2.87 -9.26 -3.51
C SER A 104 3.29 -10.62 -2.91
N ALA A 105 4.57 -10.97 -3.06
CA ALA A 105 5.15 -12.24 -2.62
C ALA A 105 5.61 -12.25 -1.14
N CYS A 106 5.10 -11.34 -0.31
CA CYS A 106 5.40 -11.34 1.12
C CYS A 106 5.01 -12.71 1.76
N PRO A 107 5.88 -13.32 2.59
CA PRO A 107 5.58 -14.61 3.22
C PRO A 107 4.58 -14.44 4.38
N GLY A 108 3.60 -15.33 4.41
CA GLY A 108 2.60 -15.50 5.46
C GLY A 108 2.80 -16.80 6.25
N PRO A 109 1.73 -17.34 6.86
CA PRO A 109 1.81 -18.50 7.75
C PRO A 109 2.48 -19.72 7.13
N GLY A 110 3.45 -20.29 7.84
CA GLY A 110 4.26 -21.42 7.37
C GLY A 110 5.17 -21.07 6.19
N GLY A 111 5.46 -19.78 5.98
CA GLY A 111 6.31 -19.28 4.89
C GLY A 111 5.68 -19.32 3.50
N LYS A 112 4.37 -19.57 3.38
CA LYS A 112 3.65 -19.53 2.09
C LYS A 112 3.51 -18.09 1.61
N LEU A 113 3.56 -17.87 0.31
CA LEU A 113 3.33 -16.53 -0.26
C LEU A 113 1.90 -16.09 0.03
N LEU A 114 1.74 -14.86 0.53
CA LEU A 114 0.42 -14.26 0.73
C LEU A 114 -0.26 -13.92 -0.59
N ASN A 115 0.51 -13.64 -1.65
CA ASN A 115 0.00 -13.26 -2.96
C ASN A 115 -0.98 -12.08 -2.87
N GLN A 116 -0.60 -11.06 -2.09
CA GLN A 116 -1.45 -9.91 -1.84
C GLN A 116 -1.59 -9.08 -3.12
N PRO A 117 -2.79 -8.54 -3.42
CA PRO A 117 -2.94 -7.61 -4.52
C PRO A 117 -2.12 -6.35 -4.23
N ILE A 118 -1.40 -5.89 -5.26
CA ILE A 118 -0.67 -4.63 -5.24
C ILE A 118 -1.32 -3.73 -6.28
N GLU A 119 -1.98 -2.66 -5.82
CA GLU A 119 -2.53 -1.65 -6.70
C GLU A 119 -1.44 -0.61 -7.00
N VAL A 120 -1.29 -0.25 -8.28
CA VAL A 120 -0.20 0.61 -8.75
C VAL A 120 -0.77 1.88 -9.35
N HIS A 121 -0.40 3.03 -8.79
CA HIS A 121 -0.81 4.35 -9.27
C HIS A 121 0.41 5.17 -9.70
N PRO A 122 0.44 5.68 -10.95
CA PRO A 122 1.40 6.71 -11.33
C PRO A 122 1.18 7.98 -10.49
N ILE A 123 2.26 8.57 -9.99
CA ILE A 123 2.22 9.87 -9.31
C ILE A 123 2.47 10.95 -10.35
N MET A 124 1.40 11.65 -10.74
CA MET A 124 1.44 12.65 -11.81
C MET A 124 1.97 14.03 -11.35
N GLY A 125 2.30 14.20 -10.07
CA GLY A 125 2.55 15.51 -9.48
C GLY A 125 1.26 16.31 -9.29
N ALA A 126 1.36 17.54 -8.78
CA ALA A 126 0.22 18.45 -8.83
C ALA A 126 -0.07 18.75 -10.31
N PRO A 127 -1.31 18.62 -10.79
CA PRO A 127 -1.63 19.09 -12.12
C PRO A 127 -1.27 20.57 -12.20
N ASP A 128 -0.57 20.97 -13.26
CA ASP A 128 -0.67 22.35 -13.70
C ASP A 128 -2.16 22.63 -13.92
N VAL A 129 -2.66 23.77 -13.46
CA VAL A 129 -4.07 24.16 -13.65
C VAL A 129 -4.32 24.48 -15.13
N ASP A 130 -4.31 23.44 -15.96
CA ASP A 130 -4.82 23.45 -17.31
C ASP A 130 -5.92 22.39 -17.43
N SER A 131 -6.84 22.62 -18.38
CA SER A 131 -8.00 21.77 -18.59
C SER A 131 -7.66 20.40 -19.20
N GLU A 132 -6.42 20.16 -19.64
CA GLU A 132 -6.00 18.90 -20.26
C GLU A 132 -5.60 17.86 -19.21
N THR A 133 -5.02 18.27 -18.07
CA THR A 133 -4.67 17.39 -16.94
C THR A 133 -5.86 16.71 -16.24
N LEU A 134 -7.09 17.19 -16.48
CA LEU A 134 -8.33 16.61 -15.92
C LEU A 134 -9.01 15.61 -16.87
N ALA A 135 -8.47 15.36 -18.06
CA ALA A 135 -9.01 14.37 -18.97
C ALA A 135 -8.77 12.93 -18.46
N PRO A 136 -9.71 11.98 -18.69
CA PRO A 136 -9.52 10.59 -18.31
C PRO A 136 -8.26 9.99 -18.96
N TYR A 137 -7.45 9.27 -18.18
CA TYR A 137 -6.26 8.57 -18.67
C TYR A 137 -6.66 7.46 -19.64
N GLU A 138 -6.33 7.60 -20.92
CA GLU A 138 -6.45 6.53 -21.92
C GLU A 138 -5.24 5.60 -21.83
N LYS A 139 -5.50 4.28 -21.77
CA LYS A 139 -4.48 3.23 -21.65
C LYS A 139 -3.73 3.00 -22.96
#